data_AF-A0A416SWU6-F1
#
_entry.id   AF-A0A416SWU6-F1
#
_cell.length_a   1.000
_cell.length_b   1.000
_cell.length_c   1.000
_cell.angle_alpha   90.00
_cell.angle_beta   90.00
_cell.angle_gamma   90.00
#
_symmetry.space_group_name_H-M   'P 1'
#
loop_
_entity.id
_entity.type
_entity.pdbx_description
1 polymer ?
#
loop_
_entity_poly.entity_id
_entity_poly.type
_entity_poly.pdbx_seq_one_letter_code
_entity_poly.pdbx_strand_id
1 'polypeptide(L)'
;MRQIINEISKGKNIDDNLKKYADGFSEINNKFAYIRLALNYYTFLQMQQDENDVISSDIVLELNKMNEVIADMSEEDISVVEDMRNNIIRKMQALTYYVDKYNVYEFAYNRVEYKYHDYDMPANYSDEEFTRKIMKYIFDDEDATIINSKICEIIGQLPIRMTKSKFFEYVNSGLDVYNQGEKSSLDDFVYRIRTSAILEEKEDYKLLYPEIHDTFEELDKYDLKNITEDEVNEFSEKLSELTAYIDDNVSANMMMQELINDVLLVLYTSESQENDDITAICSEVVSETNLMFTGKFAHKTNEELEAMFVKLEGKQEELYHNIMNYDIVDQILDKNKDDIIRNNLEKTYEKVSRLPLLNSESLFVEFDKKQDKDKVNEEYLEKVKENLYKEFVDKFANSQRLIKKSIMSATLSELPVFFNNISELQDFVYNCLHGCTDMAEKKGCLEIISSMIV
;
A
#
# COMPACT_ATOMS: atom_id res chain seq x y z
N MET A 1 28.03 18.61 9.14
CA MET A 1 26.91 17.84 9.72
C MET A 1 27.23 17.10 11.01
N ARG A 2 28.10 16.07 11.05
CA ARG A 2 28.32 15.23 12.27
C ARG A 2 28.58 16.00 13.58
N GLN A 3 29.38 17.06 13.54
CA GLN A 3 29.63 17.88 14.73
C GLN A 3 28.37 18.61 15.22
N ILE A 4 27.61 19.20 14.30
CA ILE A 4 26.36 19.93 14.59
C ILE A 4 25.37 18.98 15.28
N ILE A 5 25.15 17.79 14.70
CA ILE A 5 24.29 16.74 15.27
C ILE A 5 24.71 16.39 16.70
N ASN A 6 26.01 16.12 16.91
CA ASN A 6 26.54 15.76 18.24
C ASN A 6 26.39 16.90 19.27
N GLU A 7 26.50 18.16 18.85
CA GLU A 7 26.26 19.31 19.72
C GLU A 7 24.78 19.46 20.08
N ILE A 8 23.88 19.30 19.10
CA ILE A 8 22.43 19.29 19.33
C ILE A 8 22.04 18.18 20.31
N SER A 9 22.48 16.94 20.09
CA SER A 9 22.18 15.81 20.98
C SER A 9 22.70 16.02 22.42
N LYS A 10 23.68 16.91 22.62
CA LYS A 10 24.25 17.26 23.93
C LYS A 10 23.69 18.55 24.52
N GLY A 11 22.71 19.19 23.88
CA GLY A 11 22.14 20.45 24.35
C GLY A 11 23.10 21.65 24.22
N LYS A 12 24.04 21.63 23.27
CA LYS A 12 25.07 22.67 23.10
C LYS A 12 24.82 23.52 21.86
N ASN A 13 24.99 24.84 22.02
CA ASN A 13 24.85 25.84 20.95
C ASN A 13 23.54 25.68 20.14
N ILE A 14 22.44 25.36 20.83
CA ILE A 14 21.17 24.97 20.19
C ILE A 14 20.65 26.06 19.25
N ASP A 15 20.66 27.32 19.68
CA ASP A 15 20.16 28.45 18.88
C ASP A 15 20.83 28.53 17.50
N ASP A 16 22.16 28.39 17.45
CA ASP A 16 22.92 28.45 16.20
C ASP A 16 22.84 27.14 15.40
N ASN A 17 22.81 26.00 16.10
CA ASN A 17 22.97 24.70 15.46
C ASN A 17 21.67 24.19 14.82
N LEU A 18 20.49 24.60 15.29
CA LEU A 18 19.22 24.22 14.68
C LEU A 18 19.12 24.71 13.23
N LYS A 19 19.41 25.99 12.97
CA LYS A 19 19.39 26.53 11.61
C LYS A 19 20.45 25.88 10.72
N LYS A 20 21.69 25.73 11.23
CA LYS A 20 22.78 25.06 10.49
C LYS A 20 22.46 23.60 10.16
N TYR A 21 21.77 22.89 11.04
CA TYR A 21 21.30 21.55 10.77
C TYR A 21 20.25 21.54 9.66
N ALA A 22 19.22 22.38 9.77
CA ALA A 22 18.15 22.47 8.79
C ALA A 22 18.69 22.79 7.39
N ASP A 23 19.58 23.78 7.27
CA ASP A 23 20.17 24.18 5.98
C ASP A 23 21.04 23.05 5.41
N GLY A 24 21.95 22.49 6.21
CA GLY A 24 22.85 21.43 5.74
C GLY A 24 22.16 20.10 5.45
N PHE A 25 21.07 19.78 6.15
CA PHE A 25 20.26 18.60 5.84
C PHE A 25 19.42 18.83 4.58
N SER A 26 18.85 20.01 4.42
CA SER A 26 18.07 20.39 3.22
C SER A 26 18.93 20.43 1.96
N GLU A 27 20.17 20.92 2.05
CA GLU A 27 21.12 20.93 0.93
C GLU A 27 21.42 19.51 0.40
N ILE A 28 21.70 18.56 1.31
CA ILE A 28 21.97 17.16 0.93
C ILE A 28 20.71 16.54 0.30
N ASN A 29 19.54 16.81 0.87
CA ASN A 29 18.27 16.36 0.34
C ASN A 29 17.95 16.97 -1.03
N ASN A 30 18.27 18.24 -1.26
CA ASN A 30 18.05 18.92 -2.54
C ASN A 30 18.84 18.23 -3.67
N LYS A 31 20.13 17.97 -3.44
CA LYS A 31 20.99 17.26 -4.42
C LYS A 31 20.47 15.86 -4.71
N PHE A 32 20.03 15.14 -3.67
CA PHE A 32 19.45 13.81 -3.82
C PHE A 32 18.13 13.84 -4.60
N ALA A 33 17.26 14.80 -4.29
CA ALA A 33 15.96 14.97 -4.95
C ALA A 33 16.11 15.32 -6.42
N TYR A 34 17.05 16.19 -6.79
CA TYR A 34 17.33 16.50 -8.20
C TYR A 34 17.82 15.29 -9.00
N ILE A 35 18.66 14.43 -8.42
CA ILE A 35 19.09 13.19 -9.09
C ILE A 35 17.88 12.28 -9.31
N ARG A 36 17.06 12.06 -8.28
CA ARG A 36 15.83 11.24 -8.37
C ARG A 36 14.87 11.80 -9.42
N LEU A 37 14.58 13.11 -9.36
CA LEU A 37 13.71 13.80 -10.31
C LEU A 37 14.22 13.63 -11.74
N ALA A 38 15.51 13.86 -11.99
CA ALA A 38 16.09 13.73 -13.32
C ALA A 38 15.96 12.30 -13.87
N LEU A 39 16.25 11.28 -13.04
CA LEU A 39 16.13 9.88 -13.42
C LEU A 39 14.67 9.47 -13.66
N ASN A 40 13.80 9.66 -12.68
CA ASN A 40 12.42 9.20 -12.72
C ASN A 40 11.62 9.93 -13.80
N TYR A 41 11.82 11.24 -13.97
CA TYR A 41 11.15 11.99 -15.02
C TYR A 41 11.61 11.57 -16.43
N TYR A 42 12.91 11.35 -16.62
CA TYR A 42 13.44 10.83 -17.89
C TYR A 42 12.92 9.41 -18.18
N THR A 43 12.90 8.52 -17.19
CA THR A 43 12.34 7.17 -17.33
C THR A 43 10.86 7.22 -17.73
N PHE A 44 10.08 8.09 -17.11
CA PHE A 44 8.67 8.29 -17.49
C PHE A 44 8.55 8.74 -18.95
N LEU A 45 9.44 9.63 -19.43
CA LEU A 45 9.46 10.03 -20.84
C LEU A 45 9.74 8.84 -21.77
N GLN A 46 10.72 7.99 -21.44
CA GLN A 46 11.06 6.83 -22.26
C GLN A 46 9.90 5.84 -22.32
N MET A 47 9.26 5.54 -21.19
CA MET A 47 8.07 4.66 -21.17
C MET A 47 6.97 5.20 -22.09
N GLN A 48 6.75 6.52 -22.10
CA GLN A 48 5.79 7.16 -23.02
C GLN A 48 6.20 7.14 -24.50
N GLN A 49 7.48 7.03 -24.81
CA GLN A 49 7.97 6.98 -26.18
C GLN A 49 8.05 5.55 -26.73
N ASP A 50 8.32 4.58 -25.86
CA ASP A 50 8.56 3.17 -26.21
C ASP A 50 7.26 2.33 -26.25
N GLU A 51 6.24 2.66 -25.48
CA GLU A 51 5.03 1.83 -25.36
C GLU A 51 3.90 2.23 -26.35
N ASN A 52 3.18 1.21 -26.85
CA ASN A 52 1.81 1.39 -27.39
C ASN A 52 0.77 1.46 -26.25
N ASP A 53 1.22 1.46 -24.99
CA ASP A 53 0.35 1.43 -23.81
C ASP A 53 -0.31 2.78 -23.59
N VAL A 54 -1.62 2.73 -23.50
CA VAL A 54 -2.46 3.90 -23.36
C VAL A 54 -2.46 4.28 -21.89
N ILE A 55 -1.63 5.26 -21.52
CA ILE A 55 -1.78 5.91 -20.22
C ILE A 55 -3.19 6.49 -20.12
N SER A 56 -3.84 6.23 -18.99
CA SER A 56 -5.19 6.75 -18.74
C SER A 56 -5.22 8.27 -18.85
N SER A 57 -6.31 8.81 -19.41
CA SER A 57 -6.47 10.27 -19.60
C SER A 57 -6.26 11.05 -18.31
N ASP A 58 -6.61 10.44 -17.18
CA ASP A 58 -6.44 10.97 -15.84
C ASP A 58 -4.97 11.19 -15.47
N ILE A 59 -4.11 10.21 -15.73
CA ILE A 59 -2.68 10.32 -15.45
C ILE A 59 -2.03 11.32 -16.41
N VAL A 60 -2.47 11.37 -17.67
CA VAL A 60 -2.02 12.41 -18.62
C VAL A 60 -2.36 13.81 -18.11
N LEU A 61 -3.54 14.02 -17.52
CA LEU A 61 -3.92 15.31 -16.93
C LEU A 61 -3.02 15.68 -15.75
N GLU A 62 -2.73 14.74 -14.85
CA GLU A 62 -1.82 15.00 -13.73
C GLU A 62 -0.38 15.25 -14.20
N LEU A 63 0.09 14.50 -15.19
CA LEU A 63 1.40 14.71 -15.80
C LEU A 63 1.50 16.08 -16.47
N ASN A 64 0.45 16.55 -17.15
CA ASN A 64 0.44 17.88 -17.75
C ASN A 64 0.56 18.99 -16.69
N LYS A 65 -0.18 18.89 -15.58
CA LYS A 65 -0.02 19.82 -14.44
C LYS A 65 1.40 19.77 -13.89
N MET A 66 1.96 18.57 -13.75
CA MET A 66 3.34 18.40 -13.27
C MET A 66 4.35 19.03 -14.23
N ASN A 67 4.15 18.90 -15.54
CA ASN A 67 4.98 19.53 -16.56
C ASN A 67 4.95 21.06 -16.46
N GLU A 68 3.80 21.65 -16.12
CA GLU A 68 3.68 23.09 -15.86
C GLU A 68 4.47 23.51 -14.63
N VAL A 69 4.37 22.77 -13.52
CA VAL A 69 5.14 23.01 -12.29
C VAL A 69 6.64 22.88 -12.54
N ILE A 70 7.08 21.80 -13.20
CA ILE A 70 8.50 21.53 -13.48
C ILE A 70 9.13 22.64 -14.34
N ALA A 71 8.36 23.27 -15.23
CA ALA A 71 8.86 24.29 -16.14
C ALA A 71 9.33 25.57 -15.41
N ASP A 72 8.75 25.90 -14.26
CA ASP A 72 9.08 27.10 -13.47
C ASP A 72 8.85 26.87 -11.97
N MET A 73 9.57 25.89 -11.40
CA MET A 73 9.40 25.47 -10.00
C MET A 73 9.63 26.63 -9.03
N SER A 74 8.60 26.91 -8.22
CA SER A 74 8.64 27.95 -7.19
C SER A 74 8.03 27.48 -5.87
N GLU A 75 8.34 28.17 -4.77
CA GLU A 75 7.76 27.85 -3.46
C GLU A 75 6.21 27.96 -3.45
N GLU A 76 5.64 28.76 -4.34
CA GLU A 76 4.17 28.91 -4.47
C GLU A 76 3.50 27.61 -4.97
N ASP A 77 4.24 26.76 -5.67
CA ASP A 77 3.76 25.49 -6.23
C ASP A 77 3.67 24.37 -5.18
N ILE A 78 4.24 24.54 -3.99
CA ILE A 78 4.21 23.52 -2.93
C ILE A 78 2.79 23.04 -2.67
N SER A 79 1.84 23.98 -2.51
CA SER A 79 0.45 23.65 -2.25
C SER A 79 -0.21 22.88 -3.41
N VAL A 80 0.14 23.22 -4.65
CA VAL A 80 -0.37 22.54 -5.85
C VAL A 80 0.15 21.10 -5.89
N VAL A 81 1.44 20.90 -5.61
CA VAL A 81 2.07 19.57 -5.62
C VAL A 81 1.60 18.72 -4.44
N GLU A 82 1.38 19.31 -3.25
CA GLU A 82 0.74 18.65 -2.11
C GLU A 82 -0.70 18.21 -2.43
N ASP A 83 -1.48 19.03 -3.13
CA ASP A 83 -2.84 18.67 -3.56
C ASP A 83 -2.82 17.53 -4.59
N MET A 84 -1.88 17.56 -5.54
CA MET A 84 -1.68 16.45 -6.49
C MET A 84 -1.31 15.16 -5.76
N ARG A 85 -0.39 15.23 -4.78
CA ARG A 85 -0.02 14.10 -3.92
C ARG A 85 -1.24 13.50 -3.21
N ASN A 86 -2.04 14.35 -2.56
CA ASN A 86 -3.23 13.89 -1.84
C ASN A 86 -4.26 13.26 -2.78
N ASN A 87 -4.40 13.77 -4.01
CA ASN A 87 -5.26 13.18 -5.03
C ASN A 87 -4.80 11.77 -5.43
N ILE A 88 -3.49 11.58 -5.67
CA ILE A 88 -2.94 10.26 -6.00
C ILE A 88 -3.04 9.28 -4.82
N ILE A 89 -2.78 9.71 -3.59
CA ILE A 89 -3.00 8.88 -2.39
C ILE A 89 -4.47 8.42 -2.30
N ARG A 90 -5.42 9.32 -2.53
CA ARG A 90 -6.85 9.01 -2.52
C ARG A 90 -7.23 8.02 -3.62
N LYS A 91 -6.66 8.18 -4.83
CA LYS A 91 -6.79 7.22 -5.93
C LYS A 91 -6.25 5.84 -5.55
N MET A 92 -5.10 5.77 -4.89
CA MET A 92 -4.53 4.52 -4.41
C MET A 92 -5.37 3.87 -3.31
N GLN A 93 -5.93 4.64 -2.38
CA GLN A 93 -6.86 4.11 -1.38
C GLN A 93 -8.09 3.45 -2.03
N ALA A 94 -8.62 4.03 -3.11
CA ALA A 94 -9.71 3.44 -3.87
C ALA A 94 -9.27 2.15 -4.59
N LEU A 95 -8.11 2.14 -5.24
CA LEU A 95 -7.56 0.94 -5.88
C LEU A 95 -7.31 -0.18 -4.86
N THR A 96 -6.74 0.11 -3.70
CA THR A 96 -6.56 -0.86 -2.61
C THR A 96 -7.90 -1.48 -2.22
N TYR A 97 -8.93 -0.67 -1.98
CA TYR A 97 -10.28 -1.19 -1.70
C TYR A 97 -10.80 -2.11 -2.82
N TYR A 98 -10.56 -1.76 -4.09
CA TYR A 98 -10.99 -2.59 -5.21
C TYR A 98 -10.17 -3.88 -5.36
N VAL A 99 -8.89 -3.89 -4.98
CA VAL A 99 -8.09 -5.12 -4.88
C VAL A 99 -8.66 -6.04 -3.81
N ASP A 100 -9.01 -5.51 -2.63
CA ASP A 100 -9.63 -6.33 -1.58
C ASP A 100 -11.01 -6.86 -2.02
N LYS A 101 -11.78 -6.03 -2.74
CA LYS A 101 -13.03 -6.44 -3.37
C LYS A 101 -12.82 -7.50 -4.44
N TYR A 102 -11.80 -7.37 -5.28
CA TYR A 102 -11.42 -8.37 -6.26
C TYR A 102 -11.13 -9.71 -5.58
N ASN A 103 -10.27 -9.73 -4.55
CA ASN A 103 -9.92 -10.93 -3.81
C ASN A 103 -11.16 -11.64 -3.22
N VAL A 104 -12.14 -10.86 -2.74
CA VAL A 104 -13.40 -11.41 -2.22
C VAL A 104 -14.21 -12.11 -3.32
N TYR A 105 -14.27 -11.55 -4.53
CA TYR A 105 -15.03 -12.10 -5.65
C TYR A 105 -14.30 -13.24 -6.34
N GLU A 106 -12.98 -13.14 -6.50
CA GLU A 106 -12.13 -14.22 -7.00
C GLU A 106 -12.24 -15.46 -6.12
N PHE A 107 -12.17 -15.31 -4.79
CA PHE A 107 -12.42 -16.42 -3.87
C PHE A 107 -13.79 -17.07 -4.13
N ALA A 108 -14.84 -16.26 -4.36
CA ALA A 108 -16.19 -16.78 -4.58
C ALA A 108 -16.32 -17.49 -5.93
N TYR A 109 -15.66 -16.96 -6.98
CA TYR A 109 -15.53 -17.56 -8.30
C TYR A 109 -14.81 -18.93 -8.23
N ASN A 110 -13.68 -19.00 -7.51
CA ASN A 110 -12.91 -20.23 -7.30
C ASN A 110 -13.73 -21.34 -6.60
N ARG A 111 -14.85 -20.98 -5.93
CA ARG A 111 -15.75 -21.98 -5.30
C ARG A 111 -16.80 -22.55 -6.24
N VAL A 112 -16.98 -21.96 -7.42
CA VAL A 112 -18.03 -22.34 -8.35
C VAL A 112 -17.50 -22.79 -9.71
N GLU A 113 -16.29 -22.38 -10.11
CA GLU A 113 -15.75 -22.70 -11.44
C GLU A 113 -15.65 -24.22 -11.69
N TYR A 114 -15.29 -25.01 -10.67
CA TYR A 114 -15.18 -26.48 -10.76
C TYR A 114 -16.52 -27.23 -10.79
N LYS A 115 -17.65 -26.51 -10.87
CA LYS A 115 -18.91 -27.10 -11.32
C LYS A 115 -18.85 -27.48 -12.79
N TYR A 116 -18.03 -26.75 -13.57
CA TYR A 116 -17.95 -26.86 -15.02
C TYR A 116 -16.53 -27.11 -15.52
N HIS A 117 -15.51 -26.67 -14.78
CA HIS A 117 -14.11 -26.94 -15.07
C HIS A 117 -13.63 -28.25 -14.42
N ASP A 118 -12.85 -29.02 -15.18
CA ASP A 118 -12.26 -30.27 -14.69
C ASP A 118 -11.03 -29.98 -13.82
N TYR A 119 -11.10 -30.40 -12.56
CA TYR A 119 -9.94 -30.55 -11.68
C TYR A 119 -9.88 -31.99 -11.17
N ASP A 120 -8.76 -32.65 -11.46
CA ASP A 120 -8.42 -33.95 -10.94
C ASP A 120 -7.98 -33.81 -9.49
N MET A 121 -8.69 -34.50 -8.60
CA MET A 121 -8.32 -34.56 -7.19
C MET A 121 -6.88 -35.09 -7.06
N PRO A 122 -6.09 -34.60 -6.08
CA PRO A 122 -4.76 -35.10 -5.84
C PRO A 122 -4.74 -36.64 -5.73
N ALA A 123 -3.73 -37.29 -6.32
CA ALA A 123 -3.61 -38.74 -6.24
C ALA A 123 -3.60 -39.22 -4.78
N ASN A 124 -4.39 -40.27 -4.48
CA ASN A 124 -4.63 -40.80 -3.13
C ASN A 124 -5.26 -39.82 -2.14
N TYR A 125 -6.02 -38.83 -2.61
CA TYR A 125 -6.67 -37.86 -1.73
C TYR A 125 -7.54 -38.51 -0.63
N SER A 126 -7.28 -38.09 0.61
CA SER A 126 -8.20 -38.17 1.74
C SER A 126 -8.12 -36.87 2.54
N ASP A 127 -9.20 -36.48 3.22
CA ASP A 127 -9.21 -35.29 4.07
C ASP A 127 -8.09 -35.37 5.13
N GLU A 128 -7.84 -36.57 5.68
CA GLU A 128 -6.78 -36.82 6.67
C GLU A 128 -5.37 -36.65 6.09
N GLU A 129 -5.10 -37.20 4.91
CA GLU A 129 -3.78 -37.08 4.28
C GLU A 129 -3.50 -35.65 3.82
N PHE A 130 -4.51 -34.97 3.28
CA PHE A 130 -4.35 -33.58 2.86
C PHE A 130 -4.14 -32.66 4.07
N THR A 131 -4.88 -32.89 5.16
CA THR A 131 -4.64 -32.18 6.44
C THR A 131 -3.20 -32.38 6.90
N ARG A 132 -2.67 -33.62 6.87
CA ARG A 132 -1.27 -33.87 7.23
C ARG A 132 -0.28 -33.13 6.34
N LYS A 133 -0.55 -33.01 5.03
CA LYS A 133 0.29 -32.22 4.10
C LYS A 133 0.29 -30.74 4.47
N ILE A 134 -0.87 -30.15 4.75
CA ILE A 134 -1.00 -28.77 5.22
C ILE A 134 -0.21 -28.56 6.50
N MET A 135 -0.42 -29.41 7.51
CA MET A 135 0.28 -29.29 8.79
C MET A 135 1.80 -29.41 8.60
N LYS A 136 2.26 -30.30 7.72
CA LYS A 136 3.68 -30.42 7.40
C LYS A 136 4.20 -29.12 6.79
N TYR A 137 3.51 -28.56 5.79
CA TYR A 137 3.91 -27.31 5.14
C TYR A 137 4.02 -26.12 6.10
N ILE A 138 3.02 -25.96 6.99
CA ILE A 138 2.98 -24.90 8.00
C ILE A 138 4.21 -24.98 8.91
N PHE A 139 4.55 -26.19 9.38
CA PHE A 139 5.62 -26.43 10.33
C PHE A 139 6.94 -26.93 9.71
N ASP A 140 7.11 -26.80 8.39
CA ASP A 140 8.38 -27.09 7.72
C ASP A 140 9.39 -25.94 7.92
N ASP A 141 8.94 -24.83 8.49
CA ASP A 141 9.76 -23.67 8.86
C ASP A 141 10.04 -23.63 10.38
N GLU A 142 11.11 -22.95 10.76
CA GLU A 142 11.50 -22.74 12.17
C GLU A 142 11.12 -21.33 12.67
N ASP A 143 10.90 -20.36 11.77
CA ASP A 143 10.54 -18.99 12.14
C ASP A 143 9.05 -18.86 12.49
N ALA A 144 8.77 -18.45 13.73
CA ALA A 144 7.40 -18.31 14.23
C ALA A 144 6.54 -17.31 13.42
N THR A 145 7.15 -16.29 12.83
CA THR A 145 6.48 -15.30 11.98
C THR A 145 6.06 -15.94 10.67
N ILE A 146 6.94 -16.73 10.05
CA ILE A 146 6.64 -17.46 8.82
C ILE A 146 5.57 -18.51 9.06
N ILE A 147 5.67 -19.27 10.17
CA ILE A 147 4.65 -20.22 10.59
C ILE A 147 3.29 -19.53 10.73
N ASN A 148 3.23 -18.38 11.40
CA ASN A 148 1.99 -17.63 11.56
C ASN A 148 1.42 -17.13 10.22
N SER A 149 2.25 -16.64 9.30
CA SER A 149 1.82 -16.26 7.94
C SER A 149 1.18 -17.44 7.22
N LYS A 150 1.86 -18.60 7.22
CA LYS A 150 1.35 -19.83 6.60
C LYS A 150 0.02 -20.29 7.22
N ILE A 151 -0.15 -20.15 8.55
CA ILE A 151 -1.42 -20.46 9.21
C ILE A 151 -2.53 -19.55 8.67
N CYS A 152 -2.30 -18.24 8.64
CA CYS A 152 -3.27 -17.25 8.17
C CYS A 152 -3.63 -17.47 6.69
N GLU A 153 -2.64 -17.69 5.83
CA GLU A 153 -2.83 -17.98 4.39
C GLU A 153 -3.71 -19.22 4.18
N ILE A 154 -3.41 -20.32 4.89
CA ILE A 154 -4.21 -21.55 4.82
C ILE A 154 -5.65 -21.30 5.30
N ILE A 155 -5.84 -20.62 6.43
CA ILE A 155 -7.18 -20.30 6.95
C ILE A 155 -7.98 -19.50 5.91
N GLY A 156 -7.34 -18.53 5.26
CA GLY A 156 -7.93 -17.72 4.21
C GLY A 156 -8.46 -18.54 3.03
N GLN A 157 -7.93 -19.74 2.79
CA GLN A 157 -8.33 -20.60 1.66
C GLN A 157 -9.24 -21.78 2.02
N LEU A 158 -9.47 -22.05 3.31
CA LEU A 158 -10.29 -23.18 3.73
C LEU A 158 -11.79 -22.97 3.40
N PRO A 159 -12.55 -24.06 3.17
CA PRO A 159 -13.99 -23.98 2.93
C PRO A 159 -14.73 -23.81 4.26
N ILE A 160 -14.67 -22.61 4.82
CA ILE A 160 -15.13 -22.33 6.17
C ILE A 160 -16.64 -22.58 6.30
N ARG A 161 -17.00 -23.39 7.31
CA ARG A 161 -18.38 -23.66 7.72
C ARG A 161 -18.55 -23.37 9.20
N MET A 162 -18.73 -22.09 9.52
CA MET A 162 -19.00 -21.66 10.88
C MET A 162 -20.26 -20.79 10.99
N THR A 163 -20.78 -20.69 12.20
CA THR A 163 -21.91 -19.79 12.49
C THR A 163 -21.41 -18.35 12.62
N LYS A 164 -22.29 -17.37 12.42
CA LYS A 164 -21.99 -15.96 12.68
C LYS A 164 -21.48 -15.75 14.12
N SER A 165 -22.08 -16.44 15.09
CA SER A 165 -21.67 -16.35 16.49
C SER A 165 -20.22 -16.79 16.70
N LYS A 166 -19.80 -17.89 16.06
CA LYS A 166 -18.43 -18.39 16.20
C LYS A 166 -17.42 -17.49 15.47
N PHE A 167 -17.80 -16.92 14.34
CA PHE A 167 -16.99 -15.92 13.64
C PHE A 167 -16.72 -14.69 14.52
N PHE A 168 -17.76 -14.09 15.09
CA PHE A 168 -17.59 -12.92 15.96
C PHE A 168 -16.84 -13.24 17.25
N GLU A 169 -16.90 -14.47 17.75
CA GLU A 169 -16.06 -14.92 18.87
C GLU A 169 -14.58 -14.81 18.53
N TYR A 170 -14.15 -15.23 17.33
CA TYR A 170 -12.77 -15.09 16.88
C TYR A 170 -12.37 -13.63 16.67
N VAL A 171 -13.20 -12.85 15.98
CA VAL A 171 -12.93 -11.40 15.75
C VAL A 171 -12.80 -10.66 17.09
N ASN A 172 -13.71 -10.90 18.04
CA ASN A 172 -13.65 -10.27 19.36
C ASN A 172 -12.39 -10.69 20.13
N SER A 173 -12.03 -11.98 20.07
CA SER A 173 -10.80 -12.48 20.70
C SER A 173 -9.54 -11.83 20.10
N GLY A 174 -9.53 -11.58 18.78
CA GLY A 174 -8.45 -10.83 18.12
C GLY A 174 -8.37 -9.38 18.58
N LEU A 175 -9.52 -8.71 18.75
CA LEU A 175 -9.58 -7.33 19.28
C LEU A 175 -9.15 -7.25 20.75
N ASP A 176 -9.44 -8.27 21.55
CA ASP A 176 -9.08 -8.32 22.98
C ASP A 176 -7.57 -8.27 23.24
N VAL A 177 -6.75 -8.68 22.26
CA VAL A 177 -5.27 -8.60 22.32
C VAL A 177 -4.80 -7.15 22.50
N TYR A 178 -5.58 -6.17 22.02
CA TYR A 178 -5.24 -4.76 22.08
C TYR A 178 -5.69 -4.04 23.35
N ASN A 179 -6.32 -4.75 24.30
CA ASN A 179 -6.71 -4.15 25.58
C ASN A 179 -5.48 -3.61 26.32
N GLN A 180 -5.55 -2.37 26.81
CA GLN A 180 -4.44 -1.62 27.41
C GLN A 180 -3.25 -1.29 26.48
N GLY A 181 -3.33 -1.67 25.20
CA GLY A 181 -2.39 -1.27 24.15
C GLY A 181 -2.62 0.16 23.68
N GLU A 182 -1.86 0.60 22.67
CA GLU A 182 -2.06 1.94 22.05
C GLU A 182 -3.30 1.93 21.15
N LYS A 183 -4.10 3.00 21.20
CA LYS A 183 -5.28 3.13 20.33
C LYS A 183 -4.92 3.09 18.85
N SER A 184 -3.83 3.75 18.45
CA SER A 184 -3.30 3.69 17.07
C SER A 184 -3.13 2.25 16.56
N SER A 185 -2.62 1.36 17.40
CA SER A 185 -2.41 -0.06 17.06
C SER A 185 -3.74 -0.80 16.89
N LEU A 186 -4.74 -0.50 17.71
CA LEU A 186 -6.09 -1.04 17.57
C LEU A 186 -6.77 -0.49 16.30
N ASP A 187 -6.65 0.81 16.04
CA ASP A 187 -7.26 1.45 14.88
C ASP A 187 -6.66 0.91 13.57
N ASP A 188 -5.34 0.73 13.51
CA ASP A 188 -4.66 0.10 12.35
C ASP A 188 -5.09 -1.37 12.16
N PHE A 189 -5.36 -2.11 13.26
CA PHE A 189 -5.88 -3.48 13.18
C PHE A 189 -7.34 -3.52 12.69
N VAL A 190 -8.20 -2.66 13.24
CA VAL A 190 -9.60 -2.53 12.81
C VAL A 190 -9.67 -2.13 11.33
N TYR A 191 -8.79 -1.23 10.89
CA TYR A 191 -8.68 -0.87 9.48
C TYR A 191 -8.41 -2.11 8.60
N ARG A 192 -7.41 -2.95 8.93
CA ARG A 192 -7.15 -4.20 8.18
C ARG A 192 -8.36 -5.14 8.14
N ILE A 193 -9.08 -5.25 9.26
CA ILE A 193 -10.30 -6.06 9.32
C ILE A 193 -11.40 -5.49 8.41
N ARG A 194 -11.59 -4.17 8.39
CA ARG A 194 -12.60 -3.54 7.54
C ARG A 194 -12.24 -3.63 6.06
N THR A 195 -10.97 -3.45 5.74
CA THR A 195 -10.42 -3.57 4.38
C THR A 195 -10.62 -4.99 3.83
N SER A 196 -10.15 -6.02 4.55
CA SER A 196 -10.38 -7.44 4.17
C SER A 196 -11.85 -7.83 4.09
N ALA A 197 -12.72 -7.15 4.84
CA ALA A 197 -14.16 -7.35 4.83
C ALA A 197 -14.92 -6.46 3.85
N ILE A 198 -14.22 -5.68 3.02
CA ILE A 198 -14.77 -4.73 2.04
C ILE A 198 -15.83 -3.79 2.66
N LEU A 199 -15.47 -3.22 3.81
CA LEU A 199 -16.26 -2.27 4.62
C LEU A 199 -15.76 -0.82 4.49
N GLU A 200 -14.57 -0.58 3.92
CA GLU A 200 -13.93 0.76 3.77
C GLU A 200 -14.33 1.50 2.49
N GLU A 201 -15.51 1.21 1.92
CA GLU A 201 -15.97 1.91 0.72
C GLU A 201 -16.32 3.38 1.01
N LYS A 202 -15.75 4.31 0.23
CA LYS A 202 -16.07 5.74 0.32
C LYS A 202 -16.93 6.17 -0.88
N GLU A 203 -17.76 7.18 -0.68
CA GLU A 203 -18.76 7.65 -1.66
C GLU A 203 -18.14 8.05 -3.02
N ASP A 204 -16.91 8.50 -3.00
CA ASP A 204 -16.16 9.01 -4.14
C ASP A 204 -15.39 7.94 -4.92
N TYR A 205 -15.25 6.72 -4.40
CA TYR A 205 -14.50 5.66 -5.10
C TYR A 205 -15.10 5.34 -6.47
N LYS A 206 -16.44 5.33 -6.58
CA LYS A 206 -17.14 5.20 -7.86
C LYS A 206 -16.79 6.32 -8.84
N LEU A 207 -16.59 7.55 -8.36
CA LEU A 207 -16.24 8.68 -9.22
C LEU A 207 -14.79 8.60 -9.71
N LEU A 208 -13.90 8.04 -8.89
CA LEU A 208 -12.49 7.85 -9.24
C LEU A 208 -12.30 6.72 -10.26
N TYR A 209 -13.01 5.60 -10.08
CA TYR A 209 -12.90 4.42 -10.93
C TYR A 209 -14.28 3.85 -11.28
N PRO A 210 -15.04 4.54 -12.15
CA PRO A 210 -16.39 4.12 -12.51
C PRO A 210 -16.40 2.76 -13.22
N GLU A 211 -15.42 2.48 -14.08
CA GLU A 211 -15.34 1.21 -14.83
C GLU A 211 -15.16 0.01 -13.90
N ILE A 212 -14.23 0.10 -12.93
CA ILE A 212 -14.06 -0.94 -11.90
C ILE A 212 -15.35 -1.11 -11.08
N HIS A 213 -15.94 0.00 -10.63
CA HIS A 213 -17.14 -0.03 -9.81
C HIS A 213 -18.31 -0.71 -10.52
N ASP A 214 -18.57 -0.30 -11.77
CA ASP A 214 -19.69 -0.79 -12.56
C ASP A 214 -19.51 -2.28 -12.91
N THR A 215 -18.27 -2.74 -13.17
CA THR A 215 -18.00 -4.18 -13.35
C THR A 215 -18.34 -4.98 -12.08
N PHE A 216 -18.01 -4.49 -10.88
CA PHE A 216 -18.46 -5.15 -9.65
C PHE A 216 -19.99 -5.13 -9.47
N GLU A 217 -20.68 -4.05 -9.85
CA GLU A 217 -22.15 -4.02 -9.86
C GLU A 217 -22.74 -5.05 -10.84
N GLU A 218 -22.03 -5.39 -11.93
CA GLU A 218 -22.40 -6.49 -12.81
C GLU A 218 -22.14 -7.85 -12.19
N LEU A 219 -20.97 -8.05 -11.56
CA LEU A 219 -20.63 -9.29 -10.86
C LEU A 219 -21.63 -9.61 -9.74
N ASP A 220 -22.21 -8.59 -9.09
CA ASP A 220 -23.25 -8.77 -8.07
C ASP A 220 -24.56 -9.37 -8.58
N LYS A 221 -24.82 -9.30 -9.89
CA LYS A 221 -26.06 -9.78 -10.51
C LYS A 221 -26.09 -11.30 -10.71
N TYR A 222 -24.94 -11.96 -10.75
CA TYR A 222 -24.87 -13.42 -10.94
C TYR A 222 -25.37 -14.15 -9.69
N ASP A 223 -26.27 -15.13 -9.85
CA ASP A 223 -26.63 -16.04 -8.76
C ASP A 223 -25.55 -17.11 -8.60
N LEU A 224 -24.52 -16.82 -7.78
CA LEU A 224 -23.37 -17.72 -7.59
C LEU A 224 -23.77 -19.13 -7.13
N LYS A 225 -24.96 -19.29 -6.51
CA LYS A 225 -25.45 -20.60 -6.12
C LYS A 225 -25.82 -21.45 -7.35
N ASN A 226 -26.50 -20.85 -8.31
CA ASN A 226 -27.05 -21.52 -9.50
C ASN A 226 -26.42 -21.04 -10.81
N ILE A 227 -25.25 -20.42 -10.74
CA ILE A 227 -24.48 -19.90 -11.88
C ILE A 227 -24.27 -21.00 -12.91
N THR A 228 -24.47 -20.65 -14.18
CA THR A 228 -24.30 -21.52 -15.35
C THR A 228 -22.85 -21.53 -15.85
N GLU A 229 -22.53 -22.45 -16.77
CA GLU A 229 -21.20 -22.54 -17.38
C GLU A 229 -20.83 -21.26 -18.14
N ASP A 230 -21.74 -20.74 -18.97
CA ASP A 230 -21.54 -19.49 -19.71
C ASP A 230 -21.31 -18.31 -18.77
N GLU A 231 -22.10 -18.22 -17.68
CA GLU A 231 -21.94 -17.17 -16.68
C GLU A 231 -20.63 -17.31 -15.88
N VAL A 232 -20.14 -18.53 -15.61
CA VAL A 232 -18.82 -18.75 -14.99
C VAL A 232 -17.71 -18.23 -15.90
N ASN A 233 -17.78 -18.52 -17.19
CA ASN A 233 -16.78 -18.04 -18.15
C ASN A 233 -16.81 -16.51 -18.26
N GLU A 234 -18.00 -15.90 -18.35
CA GLU A 234 -18.14 -14.42 -18.36
C GLU A 234 -17.63 -13.80 -17.05
N PHE A 235 -17.88 -14.42 -15.90
CA PHE A 235 -17.36 -13.96 -14.61
C PHE A 235 -15.82 -13.98 -14.59
N SER A 236 -15.21 -15.04 -15.12
CA SER A 236 -13.75 -15.18 -15.23
C SER A 236 -13.13 -14.14 -16.15
N GLU A 237 -13.77 -13.87 -17.30
CA GLU A 237 -13.36 -12.81 -18.23
C GLU A 237 -13.39 -11.43 -17.54
N LYS A 238 -14.47 -11.11 -16.82
CA LYS A 238 -14.59 -9.84 -16.08
C LYS A 238 -13.56 -9.70 -14.95
N LEU A 239 -13.26 -10.78 -14.23
CA LEU A 239 -12.16 -10.76 -13.26
C LEU A 239 -10.82 -10.48 -13.94
N SER A 240 -10.55 -11.13 -15.08
CA SER A 240 -9.31 -10.92 -15.83
C SER A 240 -9.16 -9.48 -16.35
N GLU A 241 -10.25 -8.89 -16.84
CA GLU A 241 -10.31 -7.48 -17.25
C GLU A 241 -10.07 -6.54 -16.06
N LEU A 242 -10.69 -6.82 -14.91
CA LEU A 242 -10.48 -6.05 -13.67
C LEU A 242 -9.01 -6.08 -13.23
N THR A 243 -8.37 -7.25 -13.26
CA THR A 243 -6.96 -7.40 -12.88
C THR A 243 -6.06 -6.51 -13.75
N ALA A 244 -6.18 -6.62 -15.08
CA ALA A 244 -5.39 -5.78 -15.99
C ALA A 244 -5.63 -4.28 -15.74
N TYR A 245 -6.90 -3.87 -15.61
CA TYR A 245 -7.23 -2.47 -15.40
C TYR A 245 -6.73 -1.92 -14.05
N ILE A 246 -6.83 -2.70 -12.98
CA ILE A 246 -6.32 -2.32 -11.66
C ILE A 246 -4.80 -2.22 -11.70
N ASP A 247 -4.11 -3.20 -12.29
CA ASP A 247 -2.65 -3.24 -12.37
C ASP A 247 -2.08 -2.04 -13.15
N ASP A 248 -2.70 -1.69 -14.29
CA ASP A 248 -2.33 -0.53 -15.09
C ASP A 248 -2.47 0.77 -14.28
N ASN A 249 -3.60 0.94 -13.57
CA ASN A 249 -3.85 2.13 -12.76
C ASN A 249 -2.94 2.18 -11.53
N VAL A 250 -2.67 1.07 -10.86
CA VAL A 250 -1.72 1.00 -9.74
C VAL A 250 -0.34 1.43 -10.22
N SER A 251 0.15 0.85 -11.31
CA SER A 251 1.47 1.16 -11.88
C SER A 251 1.60 2.64 -12.25
N ALA A 252 0.59 3.19 -12.94
CA ALA A 252 0.58 4.59 -13.35
C ALA A 252 0.53 5.57 -12.16
N ASN A 253 -0.29 5.28 -11.14
CA ASN A 253 -0.35 6.12 -9.93
C ASN A 253 0.95 6.03 -9.11
N MET A 254 1.61 4.87 -9.05
CA MET A 254 2.92 4.73 -8.39
C MET A 254 3.98 5.60 -9.06
N MET A 255 4.14 5.51 -10.38
CA MET A 255 5.09 6.36 -11.12
C MET A 255 4.81 7.85 -10.93
N MET A 256 3.53 8.25 -10.99
CA MET A 256 3.14 9.63 -10.76
C MET A 256 3.47 10.10 -9.33
N GLN A 257 3.25 9.25 -8.33
CA GLN A 257 3.55 9.58 -6.94
C GLN A 257 5.05 9.73 -6.67
N GLU A 258 5.89 8.91 -7.31
CA GLU A 258 7.35 9.04 -7.25
C GLU A 258 7.80 10.41 -7.77
N LEU A 259 7.31 10.78 -8.96
CA LEU A 259 7.60 12.08 -9.56
C LEU A 259 7.12 13.25 -8.69
N ILE A 260 5.89 13.16 -8.15
CA ILE A 260 5.34 14.16 -7.24
C ILE A 260 6.20 14.31 -5.98
N ASN A 261 6.63 13.20 -5.38
CA ASN A 261 7.46 13.22 -4.18
C ASN A 261 8.84 13.86 -4.46
N ASP A 262 9.43 13.58 -5.62
CA ASP A 262 10.71 14.14 -6.04
C ASP A 262 10.62 15.66 -6.25
N VAL A 263 9.59 16.13 -6.96
CA VAL A 263 9.33 17.57 -7.14
C VAL A 263 9.08 18.25 -5.80
N LEU A 264 8.28 17.64 -4.92
CA LEU A 264 7.99 18.21 -3.61
C LEU A 264 9.25 18.32 -2.72
N LEU A 265 10.14 17.32 -2.78
CA LEU A 265 11.45 17.39 -2.12
C LEU A 265 12.31 18.55 -2.66
N VAL A 266 12.35 18.76 -3.98
CA VAL A 266 13.05 19.89 -4.60
C VAL A 266 12.47 21.21 -4.10
N LEU A 267 11.14 21.36 -4.11
CA LEU A 267 10.45 22.58 -3.67
C LEU A 267 10.69 22.89 -2.18
N TYR A 268 10.57 21.90 -1.29
CA TYR A 268 10.81 22.07 0.14
C TYR A 268 12.26 22.47 0.47
N THR A 269 13.21 22.15 -0.41
CA THR A 269 14.64 22.38 -0.20
C THR A 269 15.22 23.49 -1.09
N SER A 270 14.39 24.18 -1.87
CA SER A 270 14.79 25.21 -2.85
C SER A 270 15.66 26.33 -2.25
N GLU A 271 15.37 26.77 -1.02
CA GLU A 271 16.17 27.78 -0.31
C GLU A 271 17.62 27.32 0.00
N SER A 272 17.86 26.01 0.01
CA SER A 272 19.16 25.39 0.32
C SER A 272 19.86 24.83 -0.93
N GLN A 273 19.37 25.15 -2.13
CA GLN A 273 19.97 24.71 -3.38
C GLN A 273 21.35 25.35 -3.56
N GLU A 274 22.35 24.51 -3.87
CA GLU A 274 23.67 24.97 -4.30
C GLU A 274 23.81 24.86 -5.82
N ASN A 275 24.51 25.80 -6.43
CA ASN A 275 24.86 25.72 -7.85
C ASN A 275 26.16 24.92 -8.03
N ASP A 276 26.05 23.60 -7.92
CA ASP A 276 27.14 22.64 -8.14
C ASP A 276 26.93 21.79 -9.40
N ASP A 277 27.94 20.99 -9.75
CA ASP A 277 27.91 20.17 -10.97
C ASP A 277 26.72 19.19 -10.97
N ILE A 278 26.35 18.63 -9.81
CA ILE A 278 25.23 17.68 -9.68
C ILE A 278 23.92 18.39 -10.04
N THR A 279 23.66 19.51 -9.37
CA THR A 279 22.42 20.27 -9.52
C THR A 279 22.29 20.85 -10.92
N ALA A 280 23.40 21.32 -11.50
CA ALA A 280 23.44 21.82 -12.87
C ALA A 280 23.10 20.73 -13.90
N ILE A 281 23.72 19.55 -13.77
CA ILE A 281 23.45 18.40 -14.65
C ILE A 281 21.98 17.97 -14.53
N CYS A 282 21.48 17.79 -13.31
CA CYS A 282 20.11 17.33 -13.09
C CYS A 282 19.08 18.36 -13.59
N SER A 283 19.32 19.65 -13.35
CA SER A 283 18.43 20.72 -13.85
C SER A 283 18.39 20.77 -15.38
N GLU A 284 19.54 20.55 -16.05
CA GLU A 284 19.60 20.47 -17.51
C GLU A 284 18.80 19.25 -18.01
N VAL A 285 18.97 18.07 -17.39
CA VAL A 285 18.20 16.88 -17.75
C VAL A 285 16.69 17.08 -17.56
N VAL A 286 16.28 17.62 -16.41
CA VAL A 286 14.86 17.88 -16.10
C VAL A 286 14.26 18.88 -17.09
N SER A 287 14.97 19.96 -17.41
CA SER A 287 14.54 20.95 -18.38
C SER A 287 14.38 20.38 -19.79
N GLU A 288 15.38 19.64 -20.28
CA GLU A 288 15.33 19.01 -21.61
C GLU A 288 14.21 17.95 -21.69
N THR A 289 14.06 17.15 -20.64
CA THR A 289 12.97 16.15 -20.52
C THR A 289 11.60 16.83 -20.57
N ASN A 290 11.44 17.97 -19.89
CA ASN A 290 10.19 18.76 -19.93
C ASN A 290 9.89 19.30 -21.33
N LEU A 291 10.91 19.77 -22.05
CA LEU A 291 10.75 20.22 -23.43
C LEU A 291 10.28 19.08 -24.33
N MET A 292 10.85 17.87 -24.17
CA MET A 292 10.45 16.68 -24.91
C MET A 292 9.00 16.26 -24.60
N PHE A 293 8.62 16.19 -23.31
CA PHE A 293 7.26 15.87 -22.89
C PHE A 293 6.22 16.83 -23.44
N THR A 294 6.54 18.13 -23.45
CA THR A 294 5.61 19.17 -23.89
C THR A 294 5.63 19.41 -25.41
N GLY A 295 6.37 18.60 -26.17
CA GLY A 295 6.50 18.73 -27.62
C GLY A 295 7.20 20.02 -28.06
N LYS A 296 7.93 20.68 -27.15
CA LYS A 296 8.76 21.85 -27.43
C LYS A 296 10.11 21.41 -27.99
N PHE A 297 10.86 22.36 -28.55
CA PHE A 297 12.19 22.07 -29.09
C PHE A 297 13.17 21.78 -27.96
N ALA A 298 13.53 20.50 -27.78
CA ALA A 298 14.64 20.08 -26.93
C ALA A 298 15.97 20.26 -27.67
N HIS A 299 17.01 20.67 -26.93
CA HIS A 299 18.35 20.89 -27.44
C HIS A 299 19.22 19.63 -27.40
N LYS A 300 18.84 18.63 -26.59
CA LYS A 300 19.54 17.34 -26.50
C LYS A 300 18.71 16.19 -27.04
N THR A 301 19.39 15.11 -27.44
CA THR A 301 18.75 13.80 -27.71
C THR A 301 18.67 12.94 -26.45
N ASN A 302 17.86 11.87 -26.48
CA ASN A 302 17.83 10.85 -25.42
C ASN A 302 19.24 10.29 -25.11
N GLU A 303 20.02 9.96 -26.15
CA GLU A 303 21.40 9.47 -26.00
C GLU A 303 22.32 10.49 -25.29
N GLU A 304 22.15 11.78 -25.56
CA GLU A 304 22.91 12.84 -24.91
C GLU A 304 22.51 13.01 -23.44
N LEU A 305 21.22 12.86 -23.11
CA LEU A 305 20.73 12.86 -21.72
C LEU A 305 21.26 11.64 -20.96
N GLU A 306 21.24 10.46 -21.56
CA GLU A 306 21.81 9.23 -20.98
C GLU A 306 23.30 9.38 -20.65
N ALA A 307 24.07 10.00 -21.55
CA ALA A 307 25.48 10.28 -21.32
C ALA A 307 25.73 11.23 -20.14
N MET A 308 24.75 12.07 -19.77
CA MET A 308 24.87 12.94 -18.60
C MET A 308 24.74 12.16 -17.28
N PHE A 309 23.92 11.11 -17.22
CA PHE A 309 23.78 10.28 -16.01
C PHE A 309 25.08 9.57 -15.61
N VAL A 310 25.99 9.30 -16.56
CA VAL A 310 27.33 8.74 -16.26
C VAL A 310 28.10 9.61 -15.26
N LYS A 311 27.87 10.93 -15.26
CA LYS A 311 28.53 11.86 -14.32
C LYS A 311 27.93 11.82 -12.92
N LEU A 312 26.76 11.19 -12.75
CA LEU A 312 26.03 11.07 -11.49
C LEU A 312 26.23 9.70 -10.83
N GLU A 313 26.96 8.78 -11.47
CA GLU A 313 27.20 7.42 -10.97
C GLU A 313 27.82 7.44 -9.55
N GLY A 314 27.21 6.68 -8.63
CA GLY A 314 27.63 6.58 -7.23
C GLY A 314 27.23 7.78 -6.35
N LYS A 315 26.72 8.88 -6.91
CA LYS A 315 26.34 10.08 -6.17
C LYS A 315 25.03 9.93 -5.42
N GLN A 316 24.08 9.21 -6.00
CA GLN A 316 22.80 8.92 -5.35
C GLN A 316 23.02 8.13 -4.06
N GLU A 317 23.84 7.08 -4.10
CA GLU A 317 24.14 6.22 -2.95
C GLU A 317 24.95 6.97 -1.88
N GLU A 318 25.92 7.80 -2.29
CA GLU A 318 26.69 8.66 -1.39
C GLU A 318 25.77 9.61 -0.61
N LEU A 319 24.84 10.27 -1.31
CA LEU A 319 23.88 11.21 -0.72
C LEU A 319 22.87 10.48 0.16
N TYR A 320 22.30 9.36 -0.29
CA TYR A 320 21.36 8.57 0.51
C TYR A 320 21.99 8.10 1.83
N HIS A 321 23.23 7.60 1.77
CA HIS A 321 23.97 7.22 2.97
C HIS A 321 24.19 8.42 3.91
N ASN A 322 24.42 9.62 3.39
CA ASN A 322 24.53 10.83 4.21
C ASN A 322 23.18 11.22 4.84
N ILE A 323 22.07 11.16 4.10
CA ILE A 323 20.72 11.42 4.61
C ILE A 323 20.43 10.49 5.79
N MET A 324 20.60 9.18 5.61
CA MET A 324 20.37 8.18 6.66
C MET A 324 21.22 8.41 7.91
N ASN A 325 22.48 8.84 7.76
CA ASN A 325 23.36 9.11 8.89
C ASN A 325 23.10 10.45 9.59
N TYR A 326 22.42 11.39 8.92
CA TYR A 326 22.20 12.74 9.42
C TYR A 326 20.75 13.01 9.81
N ASP A 327 19.84 12.08 9.56
CA ASP A 327 18.46 12.17 10.02
C ASP A 327 18.38 12.04 11.55
N ILE A 328 18.08 13.16 12.20
CA ILE A 328 17.73 13.26 13.62
C ILE A 328 16.48 14.13 13.80
N VAL A 329 15.66 14.27 12.75
CA VAL A 329 14.59 15.26 12.70
C VAL A 329 13.59 15.05 13.83
N ASP A 330 13.12 13.82 14.03
CA ASP A 330 12.21 13.47 15.13
C ASP A 330 12.79 13.79 16.50
N GLN A 331 14.09 13.53 16.71
CA GLN A 331 14.76 13.83 17.98
C GLN A 331 14.79 15.34 18.27
N ILE A 332 14.96 16.16 17.22
CA ILE A 332 14.93 17.61 17.33
C ILE A 332 13.51 18.09 17.63
N LEU A 333 12.51 17.60 16.91
CA LEU A 333 11.10 17.97 17.10
C LEU A 333 10.62 17.63 18.52
N ASP A 334 11.05 16.50 19.07
CA ASP A 334 10.71 16.05 20.42
C ASP A 334 11.40 16.87 21.52
N LYS A 335 12.69 17.19 21.37
CA LYS A 335 13.51 17.76 22.45
C LYS A 335 13.71 19.27 22.39
N ASN A 336 13.55 19.87 21.21
CA ASN A 336 13.92 21.27 20.95
C ASN A 336 12.75 22.13 20.45
N LYS A 337 11.50 21.70 20.67
CA LYS A 337 10.30 22.44 20.24
C LYS A 337 10.29 23.90 20.71
N ASP A 338 10.61 24.15 21.97
CA ASP A 338 10.66 25.52 22.52
C ASP A 338 11.80 26.35 21.91
N ASP A 339 12.92 25.71 21.57
CA ASP A 339 14.06 26.37 20.92
C ASP A 339 13.75 26.70 19.46
N ILE A 340 13.03 25.83 18.74
CA ILE A 340 12.55 26.10 17.37
C ILE A 340 11.68 27.36 17.36
N ILE A 341 10.72 27.45 18.29
CA ILE A 341 9.83 28.61 18.44
C ILE A 341 10.65 29.86 18.80
N ARG A 342 11.57 29.76 19.77
CA ARG A 342 12.43 30.88 20.18
C ARG A 342 13.24 31.45 19.02
N ASN A 343 13.69 30.61 18.09
CA ASN A 343 14.51 31.00 16.95
C ASN A 343 13.71 31.33 15.68
N ASN A 344 12.37 31.32 15.72
CA ASN A 344 11.48 31.53 14.58
C ASN A 344 11.72 30.53 13.43
N LEU A 345 12.00 29.27 13.76
CA LEU A 345 12.31 28.21 12.80
C LEU A 345 11.13 27.27 12.53
N GLU A 346 9.91 27.61 12.96
CA GLU A 346 8.74 26.75 12.83
C GLU A 346 8.47 26.36 11.38
N LYS A 347 8.44 27.35 10.46
CA LYS A 347 8.25 27.09 9.02
C LYS A 347 9.38 26.27 8.41
N THR A 348 10.61 26.47 8.88
CA THR A 348 11.76 25.68 8.42
C THR A 348 11.61 24.23 8.85
N TYR A 349 11.26 23.98 10.11
CA TYR A 349 11.09 22.63 10.63
C TYR A 349 9.81 21.95 10.15
N GLU A 350 8.79 22.70 9.74
CA GLU A 350 7.65 22.18 9.01
C GLU A 350 8.11 21.49 7.72
N LYS A 351 8.89 22.18 6.87
CA LYS A 351 9.47 21.58 5.65
C LYS A 351 10.46 20.44 5.96
N VAL A 352 11.39 20.65 6.90
CA VAL A 352 12.42 19.65 7.26
C VAL A 352 11.80 18.36 7.79
N SER A 353 10.67 18.44 8.50
CA SER A 353 9.94 17.25 8.98
C SER A 353 9.37 16.37 7.88
N ARG A 354 9.16 16.90 6.67
CA ARG A 354 8.64 16.13 5.52
C ARG A 354 9.73 15.40 4.75
N LEU A 355 10.99 15.82 4.85
CA LEU A 355 12.08 15.24 4.05
C LEU A 355 12.31 13.75 4.35
N PRO A 356 12.37 13.28 5.61
CA PRO A 356 12.49 11.85 5.91
C PRO A 356 11.30 11.04 5.38
N LEU A 357 10.09 11.60 5.44
CA LEU A 357 8.87 10.93 4.97
C LEU A 357 8.92 10.71 3.44
N LEU A 358 9.31 11.74 2.68
CA LEU A 358 9.43 11.67 1.23
C LEU A 358 10.62 10.81 0.73
N ASN A 359 11.61 10.57 1.58
CA ASN A 359 12.71 9.64 1.31
C ASN A 359 12.45 8.22 1.83
N SER A 360 11.34 7.99 2.53
CA SER A 360 11.03 6.67 3.07
C SER A 360 10.63 5.70 1.96
N GLU A 361 10.70 4.41 2.25
CA GLU A 361 10.20 3.35 1.36
C GLU A 361 8.67 3.39 1.21
N SER A 362 7.96 4.16 2.06
CA SER A 362 6.52 4.32 1.99
C SER A 362 6.14 5.49 1.07
N LEU A 363 5.97 5.17 -0.22
CA LEU A 363 5.66 6.14 -1.28
C LEU A 363 4.45 7.04 -0.97
N PHE A 364 3.43 6.46 -0.31
CA PHE A 364 2.15 7.10 0.01
C PHE A 364 2.03 7.55 1.47
N VAL A 365 3.15 7.71 2.19
CA VAL A 365 3.13 8.09 3.61
C VAL A 365 2.31 9.36 3.85
N GLU A 366 1.35 9.32 4.76
CA GLU A 366 0.58 10.51 5.11
C GLU A 366 1.41 11.44 5.99
N PHE A 367 1.46 12.71 5.60
CA PHE A 367 2.20 13.74 6.33
C PHE A 367 1.64 14.01 7.73
N ASP A 368 0.31 13.99 7.88
CA ASP A 368 -0.35 14.40 9.12
C ASP A 368 -1.01 13.23 9.87
N LYS A 369 -0.52 12.00 9.70
CA LYS A 369 -1.06 10.83 10.43
C LYS A 369 -0.85 11.02 11.94
N LYS A 370 -1.91 11.44 12.64
CA LYS A 370 -1.91 11.58 14.10
C LYS A 370 -1.91 10.19 14.74
N GLN A 371 -0.82 9.84 15.43
CA GLN A 371 -0.80 8.65 16.27
C GLN A 371 -1.42 8.98 17.63
N ASP A 372 -2.64 8.48 17.89
CA ASP A 372 -3.21 8.49 19.24
C ASP A 372 -2.49 7.42 20.08
N LYS A 373 -1.51 7.87 20.87
CA LYS A 373 -0.73 7.05 21.80
C LYS A 373 -1.42 6.82 23.14
N ASP A 374 -2.66 7.29 23.30
CA ASP A 374 -3.45 6.95 24.47
C ASP A 374 -3.67 5.44 24.54
N LYS A 375 -3.86 4.95 25.76
CA LYS A 375 -4.18 3.54 25.98
C LYS A 375 -5.65 3.25 25.65
N VAL A 376 -5.87 2.09 25.03
CA VAL A 376 -7.18 1.47 24.88
C VAL A 376 -7.73 1.15 26.27
N ASN A 377 -8.95 1.61 26.54
CA ASN A 377 -9.73 1.21 27.72
C ASN A 377 -10.89 0.30 27.31
N GLU A 378 -11.52 -0.34 28.29
CA GLU A 378 -12.61 -1.31 28.07
C GLU A 378 -13.81 -0.66 27.34
N GLU A 379 -14.18 0.58 27.70
CA GLU A 379 -15.28 1.30 27.06
C GLU A 379 -15.04 1.57 25.56
N TYR A 380 -13.82 2.00 25.21
CA TYR A 380 -13.43 2.23 23.82
C TYR A 380 -13.42 0.92 23.02
N LEU A 381 -12.83 -0.13 23.60
CA LEU A 381 -12.74 -1.44 22.96
C LEU A 381 -14.13 -2.04 22.68
N GLU A 382 -15.05 -1.98 23.65
CA GLU A 382 -16.43 -2.46 23.46
C GLU A 382 -17.17 -1.64 22.40
N LYS A 383 -16.97 -0.31 22.36
CA LYS A 383 -17.55 0.52 21.30
C LYS A 383 -17.03 0.14 19.91
N VAL A 384 -15.74 -0.17 19.78
CA VAL A 384 -15.13 -0.64 18.53
C VAL A 384 -15.75 -1.97 18.10
N LYS A 385 -15.85 -2.95 19.02
CA LYS A 385 -16.50 -4.24 18.76
C LYS A 385 -17.95 -4.09 18.31
N GLU A 386 -18.73 -3.25 19.01
CA GLU A 386 -20.14 -3.01 18.67
C GLU A 386 -20.31 -2.38 17.28
N ASN A 387 -19.46 -1.41 16.93
CA ASN A 387 -19.51 -0.78 15.62
C ASN A 387 -19.16 -1.76 14.51
N LEU A 388 -18.05 -2.49 14.67
CA LEU A 388 -17.62 -3.49 13.70
C LEU A 388 -18.67 -4.60 13.52
N TYR A 389 -19.28 -5.06 14.62
CA TYR A 389 -20.39 -6.02 14.56
C TYR A 389 -21.55 -5.52 13.69
N LYS A 390 -21.97 -4.26 13.84
CA LYS A 390 -23.05 -3.67 13.04
C LYS A 390 -22.67 -3.62 11.55
N GLU A 391 -21.47 -3.15 11.24
CA GLU A 391 -20.94 -3.09 9.87
C GLU A 391 -20.96 -4.48 9.20
N PHE A 392 -20.47 -5.53 9.88
CA PHE A 392 -20.53 -6.90 9.38
C PHE A 392 -21.97 -7.41 9.22
N VAL A 393 -22.87 -7.12 10.18
CA VAL A 393 -24.26 -7.57 10.09
C VAL A 393 -24.95 -6.97 8.87
N ASP A 394 -24.76 -5.66 8.63
CA ASP A 394 -25.32 -4.96 7.49
C ASP A 394 -24.72 -5.47 6.17
N LYS A 395 -23.39 -5.66 6.11
CA LYS A 395 -22.73 -6.27 4.94
C LYS A 395 -23.27 -7.67 4.65
N PHE A 396 -23.35 -8.52 5.69
CA PHE A 396 -23.89 -9.87 5.56
C PHE A 396 -25.39 -9.90 5.27
N ALA A 397 -26.16 -8.84 5.49
CA ALA A 397 -27.57 -8.81 5.09
C ALA A 397 -27.68 -8.70 3.57
N ASN A 398 -26.78 -7.93 2.94
CA ASN A 398 -26.83 -7.58 1.52
C ASN A 398 -25.97 -8.48 0.61
N SER A 399 -25.12 -9.34 1.16
CA SER A 399 -24.28 -10.24 0.36
C SER A 399 -24.90 -11.61 0.05
N GLN A 400 -24.43 -12.26 -0.99
CA GLN A 400 -24.70 -13.69 -1.26
C GLN A 400 -23.92 -14.59 -0.29
N ARG A 401 -24.31 -15.88 -0.21
CA ARG A 401 -23.69 -16.83 0.75
C ARG A 401 -22.18 -17.02 0.52
N LEU A 402 -21.74 -17.11 -0.73
CA LEU A 402 -20.32 -17.31 -1.04
C LEU A 402 -19.49 -16.06 -0.76
N ILE A 403 -20.03 -14.87 -1.06
CA ILE A 403 -19.41 -13.59 -0.68
C ILE A 403 -19.27 -13.46 0.85
N LYS A 404 -20.29 -13.86 1.63
CA LYS A 404 -20.17 -13.88 3.11
C LYS A 404 -19.05 -14.81 3.57
N LYS A 405 -18.94 -15.99 2.98
CA LYS A 405 -17.87 -16.94 3.31
C LYS A 405 -16.49 -16.37 2.97
N SER A 406 -16.38 -15.74 1.80
CA SER A 406 -15.16 -15.08 1.35
C SER A 406 -14.72 -14.00 2.33
N ILE A 407 -15.61 -13.07 2.68
CA ILE A 407 -15.37 -12.04 3.71
C ILE A 407 -14.94 -12.67 5.04
N MET A 408 -15.64 -13.72 5.49
CA MET A 408 -15.28 -14.40 6.74
C MET A 408 -13.88 -15.02 6.68
N SER A 409 -13.53 -15.66 5.57
CA SER A 409 -12.19 -16.23 5.38
C SER A 409 -11.10 -15.16 5.35
N ALA A 410 -11.30 -14.08 4.59
CA ALA A 410 -10.38 -12.96 4.49
C ALA A 410 -10.20 -12.24 5.84
N THR A 411 -11.29 -12.04 6.60
CA THR A 411 -11.18 -11.47 7.95
C THR A 411 -10.44 -12.39 8.91
N LEU A 412 -10.64 -13.71 8.82
CA LEU A 412 -9.98 -14.66 9.72
C LEU A 412 -8.48 -14.78 9.44
N SER A 413 -8.03 -14.58 8.20
CA SER A 413 -6.59 -14.53 7.87
C SER A 413 -5.89 -13.29 8.44
N GLU A 414 -6.62 -12.20 8.69
CA GLU A 414 -6.07 -10.99 9.32
C GLU A 414 -5.94 -11.11 10.84
N LEU A 415 -6.59 -12.08 11.48
CA LEU A 415 -6.55 -12.23 12.93
C LEU A 415 -5.19 -12.76 13.40
N PRO A 416 -4.72 -12.32 14.59
CA PRO A 416 -3.67 -13.05 15.30
C PRO A 416 -4.06 -14.52 15.45
N VAL A 417 -3.07 -15.43 15.39
CA VAL A 417 -3.31 -16.88 15.52
C VAL A 417 -4.10 -17.15 16.81
N PHE A 418 -5.34 -17.60 16.64
CA PHE A 418 -6.30 -17.80 17.71
C PHE A 418 -6.36 -19.25 18.22
N PHE A 419 -5.47 -20.12 17.73
CA PHE A 419 -5.35 -21.50 18.19
C PHE A 419 -4.39 -21.60 19.37
N ASN A 420 -4.79 -22.34 20.40
CA ASN A 420 -3.99 -22.50 21.61
C ASN A 420 -2.87 -23.53 21.44
N ASN A 421 -3.01 -24.46 20.49
CA ASN A 421 -2.05 -25.53 20.23
C ASN A 421 -2.22 -26.11 18.82
N ILE A 422 -1.23 -26.90 18.39
CA ILE A 422 -1.18 -27.53 17.06
C ILE A 422 -2.37 -28.47 16.82
N SER A 423 -2.85 -29.18 17.85
CA SER A 423 -4.00 -30.08 17.70
C SER A 423 -5.28 -29.33 17.37
N GLU A 424 -5.51 -28.16 17.99
CA GLU A 424 -6.67 -27.31 17.69
C GLU A 424 -6.66 -26.82 16.24
N LEU A 425 -5.49 -26.39 15.74
CA LEU A 425 -5.31 -26.01 14.34
C LEU A 425 -5.54 -27.20 13.40
N GLN A 426 -4.95 -28.36 13.70
CA GLN A 426 -5.12 -29.57 12.88
C GLN A 426 -6.58 -30.00 12.81
N ASP A 427 -7.28 -30.00 13.93
CA ASP A 427 -8.70 -30.33 14.01
C ASP A 427 -9.53 -29.31 13.23
N PHE A 428 -9.20 -28.02 13.31
CA PHE A 428 -9.88 -26.98 12.54
C PHE A 428 -9.74 -27.20 11.02
N VAL A 429 -8.51 -27.43 10.53
CA VAL A 429 -8.23 -27.71 9.12
C VAL A 429 -9.00 -28.95 8.66
N TYR A 430 -8.89 -30.05 9.40
CA TYR A 430 -9.58 -31.30 9.09
C TYR A 430 -11.10 -31.10 9.02
N ASN A 431 -11.69 -30.45 10.02
CA ASN A 431 -13.13 -30.25 10.09
C ASN A 431 -13.64 -29.36 8.97
N CYS A 432 -12.87 -28.36 8.51
CA CYS A 432 -13.24 -27.55 7.35
C CYS A 432 -13.30 -28.40 6.08
N LEU A 433 -12.25 -29.19 5.81
CA LEU A 433 -12.19 -30.07 4.64
C LEU A 433 -13.27 -31.16 4.69
N HIS A 434 -13.33 -31.89 5.80
CA HIS A 434 -14.26 -33.00 5.99
C HIS A 434 -15.73 -32.55 5.97
N GLY A 435 -16.03 -31.42 6.61
CA GLY A 435 -17.36 -30.82 6.63
C GLY A 435 -17.82 -30.23 5.30
N CYS A 436 -16.92 -30.08 4.32
CA CYS A 436 -17.26 -29.56 3.00
C CYS A 436 -17.88 -30.64 2.10
N THR A 437 -19.19 -30.54 1.92
CA THR A 437 -19.98 -31.45 1.06
C THR A 437 -20.14 -30.94 -0.38
N ASP A 438 -19.70 -29.72 -0.65
CA ASP A 438 -19.76 -29.14 -2.00
C ASP A 438 -18.43 -29.48 -2.70
N MET A 439 -18.51 -30.29 -3.76
CA MET A 439 -17.33 -30.78 -4.44
C MET A 439 -16.61 -29.69 -5.24
N ALA A 440 -17.33 -28.71 -5.79
CA ALA A 440 -16.70 -27.61 -6.51
C ALA A 440 -15.92 -26.72 -5.53
N GLU A 441 -16.56 -26.36 -4.40
CA GLU A 441 -15.93 -25.61 -3.32
C GLU A 441 -14.70 -26.35 -2.79
N LYS A 442 -14.82 -27.65 -2.53
CA LYS A 442 -13.72 -28.49 -2.06
C LYS A 442 -12.57 -28.53 -3.08
N LYS A 443 -12.84 -28.75 -4.37
CA LYS A 443 -11.81 -28.78 -5.42
C LYS A 443 -11.03 -27.47 -5.48
N GLY A 444 -11.71 -26.32 -5.51
CA GLY A 444 -11.03 -25.02 -5.52
C GLY A 444 -10.17 -24.77 -4.28
N CYS A 445 -10.60 -25.21 -3.09
CA CYS A 445 -9.74 -25.15 -1.90
C CYS A 445 -8.46 -25.97 -2.10
N LEU A 446 -8.61 -27.20 -2.61
CA LEU A 446 -7.50 -28.13 -2.73
C LEU A 446 -6.51 -27.68 -3.79
N GLU A 447 -6.96 -27.14 -4.91
CA GLU A 447 -6.07 -26.62 -5.95
C GLU A 447 -5.22 -25.47 -5.43
N ILE A 448 -5.85 -24.45 -4.86
CA ILE A 448 -5.15 -23.27 -4.31
C ILE A 448 -4.20 -23.68 -3.19
N ILE A 449 -4.64 -24.50 -2.24
CA ILE A 449 -3.76 -24.95 -1.15
C ILE A 449 -2.62 -25.82 -1.69
N SER A 450 -2.84 -26.61 -2.75
CA SER A 450 -1.78 -27.41 -3.35
C SER A 450 -0.72 -26.55 -4.04
N SER A 451 -1.10 -25.42 -4.65
CA SER A 451 -0.13 -24.49 -5.24
C SER A 451 0.70 -23.74 -4.20
N MET A 452 0.24 -23.67 -2.95
CA MET A 452 1.00 -23.13 -1.82
C MET A 452 2.03 -24.12 -1.25
N ILE A 453 1.75 -25.42 -1.30
CA ILE A 453 2.55 -26.50 -0.65
C ILE A 453 3.78 -26.93 -1.49
N VAL A 454 4.07 -26.26 -2.60
CA VAL A 454 5.10 -26.62 -3.61
C VAL A 454 6.45 -27.02 -3.01
#